data_AF-A0A0K8ME29-F1
#
_entry.id   AF-A0A0K8ME29-F1
#
_cell.length_a   1.000
_cell.length_b   1.000
_cell.length_c   1.000
_cell.angle_alpha   90.00
_cell.angle_beta   90.00
_cell.angle_gamma   90.00
#
_symmetry.space_group_name_H-M   'P 1'
#
loop_
_entity.id
_entity.type
_entity.pdbx_description
1 polymer ?
#
loop_
_entity_poly.entity_id
_entity_poly.type
_entity_poly.pdbx_seq_one_letter_code
_entity_poly.pdbx_strand_id
1 'polypeptide(L)' 'MKFLSNSTLSILFTFIIIGITSQSAKADILCVEAIETKEQANKVCSKVCNVPYFAWFGEWHKKSPICINGSACVCEKTN' A
#
# COMPACT_ATOMS: atom_id res chain seq x y z
N MET A 1 47.35 -25.47 28.93
CA MET A 1 46.24 -24.60 29.37
C MET A 1 46.81 -23.20 29.63
N LYS A 2 46.48 -22.21 28.81
CA LYS A 2 46.82 -20.78 29.00
C LYS A 2 45.70 -19.92 28.40
N PHE A 3 44.98 -19.29 29.33
CA PHE A 3 44.16 -18.09 29.30
C PHE A 3 43.69 -17.49 27.96
N LEU A 4 42.36 -17.61 27.78
CA LEU A 4 41.42 -16.57 27.38
C LEU A 4 41.98 -15.14 27.35
N SER A 5 41.99 -14.52 26.19
CA SER A 5 41.67 -13.09 26.03
C SER A 5 41.62 -12.79 24.54
N ASN A 6 40.43 -12.45 24.03
CA ASN A 6 40.25 -11.39 23.05
C ASN A 6 38.76 -11.13 22.91
N SER A 7 38.32 -10.15 23.68
CA SER A 7 37.07 -9.44 23.53
C SER A 7 37.03 -8.77 22.16
N THR A 8 36.33 -9.38 21.21
CA THR A 8 35.84 -8.66 20.04
C THR A 8 34.34 -8.53 20.18
N LEU A 9 33.97 -7.41 20.79
CA LEU A 9 32.62 -6.86 20.89
C LEU A 9 32.07 -6.70 19.46
N SER A 10 31.46 -7.75 18.90
CA SER A 10 30.87 -7.67 17.57
C SER A 10 29.51 -6.99 17.70
N ILE A 11 29.47 -5.79 17.11
CA ILE A 11 28.39 -4.83 17.16
C ILE A 11 27.12 -5.50 16.67
N LEU A 12 26.16 -5.65 17.59
CA LEU A 12 24.81 -6.08 17.33
C LEU A 12 24.16 -5.05 16.38
N PHE A 13 24.20 -5.30 15.08
CA PHE A 13 23.43 -4.54 14.08
C PHE A 13 21.95 -4.89 14.29
N THR A 14 21.32 -4.19 15.22
CA THR A 14 19.87 -4.21 15.39
C THR A 14 19.27 -3.50 14.18
N PHE A 15 18.99 -4.26 13.12
CA PHE A 15 18.09 -3.83 12.07
C PHE A 15 16.71 -3.66 12.72
N ILE A 16 16.41 -2.45 13.16
CA ILE A 16 15.05 -2.03 13.50
C ILE A 16 14.31 -2.01 12.16
N ILE A 17 13.81 -3.17 11.75
CA ILE A 17 12.78 -3.25 10.72
C ILE A 17 11.54 -2.66 11.40
N ILE A 18 11.41 -1.33 11.33
CA ILE A 18 10.12 -0.67 11.48
C ILE A 18 9.34 -1.12 10.26
N GLY A 19 8.74 -2.30 10.38
CA GLY A 19 7.67 -2.72 9.51
C GLY A 19 6.61 -1.66 9.68
N ILE A 20 6.55 -0.74 8.73
CA ILE A 20 5.46 0.20 8.56
C ILE A 20 4.25 -0.72 8.48
N THR A 21 3.49 -0.79 9.57
CA THR A 21 2.21 -1.47 9.52
C THR A 21 1.41 -0.63 8.53
N SER A 22 1.27 -1.13 7.30
CA SER A 22 0.28 -0.62 6.35
C SER A 22 -1.05 -0.87 7.03
N GLN A 23 -1.41 0.10 7.85
CA GLN A 23 -2.59 0.09 8.68
C GLN A 23 -3.73 -0.06 7.70
N SER A 24 -4.41 -1.20 7.75
CA SER A 24 -5.55 -1.51 6.90
C SER A 24 -6.68 -0.57 7.32
N ALA A 25 -6.58 0.68 6.87
CA ALA A 25 -7.70 1.58 6.78
C ALA A 25 -8.69 0.86 5.85
N LYS A 26 -9.93 0.70 6.31
CA LYS A 26 -10.99 0.06 5.53
C LYS A 26 -11.05 0.75 4.16
N ALA A 27 -10.53 0.08 3.15
CA ALA A 27 -10.49 0.59 1.80
C ALA A 27 -11.68 0.01 1.05
N ASP A 28 -12.49 0.88 0.45
CA ASP A 28 -13.59 0.50 -0.41
C ASP A 28 -13.09 0.36 -1.84
N ILE A 29 -13.52 -0.71 -2.49
CA ILE A 29 -13.11 -0.99 -3.87
C ILE A 29 -14.25 -0.65 -4.81
N LEU A 30 -14.01 0.30 -5.72
CA LEU A 30 -14.96 0.69 -6.76
C LEU A 30 -14.50 0.14 -8.11
N CYS A 31 -15.37 -0.64 -8.75
CA CYS A 31 -15.14 -1.10 -10.12
C CYS A 31 -15.42 0.03 -11.11
N VAL A 32 -14.47 0.24 -12.02
CA VAL A 32 -14.54 1.22 -13.11
C VAL A 32 -14.17 0.57 -14.43
N GLU A 33 -14.29 1.32 -15.52
CA GLU A 33 -13.79 0.88 -16.83
C GLU A 33 -12.32 0.48 -16.79
N ALA A 34 -11.87 -0.30 -17.78
CA ALA A 34 -10.48 -0.71 -17.86
C ALA A 34 -9.54 0.51 -17.92
N ILE A 35 -8.67 0.62 -16.93
CA ILE A 35 -7.63 1.63 -16.85
C ILE A 35 -6.33 0.97 -17.30
N GLU A 36 -5.62 1.59 -18.25
CA GLU A 36 -4.37 1.06 -18.79
C GLU A 36 -3.14 1.77 -18.22
N THR A 37 -3.29 3.04 -17.81
CA THR A 37 -2.20 3.89 -17.34
C THR A 37 -2.48 4.56 -15.99
N LYS A 38 -1.41 5.02 -15.32
CA LYS A 38 -1.51 5.74 -14.05
C LYS A 38 -2.20 7.10 -14.21
N GLU A 39 -2.02 7.78 -15.33
CA GLU A 39 -2.70 9.05 -15.62
C GLU A 39 -4.22 8.86 -15.72
N GLN A 40 -4.65 7.77 -16.39
CA GLN A 40 -6.07 7.39 -16.44
C GLN A 40 -6.60 7.06 -15.05
N ALA A 41 -5.84 6.28 -14.25
CA ALA A 41 -6.20 5.98 -12.87
C ALA A 41 -6.40 7.25 -12.04
N ASN A 42 -5.45 8.19 -12.12
CA ASN A 42 -5.56 9.46 -11.41
C ASN A 42 -6.79 10.27 -11.82
N LYS A 43 -7.19 10.24 -13.09
CA LYS A 43 -8.38 10.96 -13.56
C LYS A 43 -9.68 10.28 -13.15
N VAL A 44 -9.74 8.95 -13.26
CA VAL A 44 -10.97 8.16 -13.00
C VAL A 44 -11.14 7.92 -11.51
N CYS A 45 -10.12 7.37 -10.84
CA CYS A 45 -10.17 7.01 -9.44
C CYS A 45 -10.30 8.21 -8.51
N SER A 46 -9.65 9.35 -8.81
CA SER A 46 -9.88 10.58 -8.03
C SER A 46 -11.33 11.05 -8.09
N LYS A 47 -12.01 10.85 -9.21
CA LYS A 47 -13.41 11.24 -9.37
C LYS A 47 -14.36 10.29 -8.63
N VAL A 48 -14.15 8.97 -8.71
CA VAL A 48 -15.06 7.99 -8.07
C VAL A 48 -14.83 7.88 -6.57
N CYS A 49 -13.60 8.08 -6.09
CA CYS A 49 -13.30 8.12 -4.66
C CYS A 49 -13.63 9.47 -4.00
N ASN A 50 -14.06 10.48 -4.75
CA ASN A 50 -14.46 11.79 -4.20
C ASN A 50 -15.89 11.72 -3.62
N VAL A 51 -16.04 10.95 -2.56
CA VAL A 51 -17.28 10.79 -1.80
C VAL A 51 -17.02 11.10 -0.32
N PRO A 52 -18.05 11.48 0.47
CA PRO A 52 -17.86 11.81 1.88
C PRO A 52 -17.13 10.69 2.63
N TYR A 53 -16.12 11.07 3.41
CA TYR A 53 -15.26 10.18 4.20
C TYR A 53 -14.34 9.25 3.42
N PHE A 54 -14.22 9.37 2.09
CA PHE A 54 -13.25 8.61 1.32
C PHE A 54 -12.42 9.52 0.43
N ALA A 55 -11.19 9.10 0.13
CA ALA A 55 -10.33 9.79 -0.82
C ALA A 55 -9.49 8.82 -1.64
N TRP A 56 -8.98 9.35 -2.74
CA TRP A 56 -8.05 8.69 -3.63
C TRP A 56 -6.60 8.90 -3.17
N PHE A 57 -5.87 7.81 -2.94
CA PHE A 57 -4.47 7.84 -2.50
C PHE A 57 -3.47 7.29 -3.53
N GLY A 58 -3.94 6.85 -4.70
CA GLY A 58 -3.06 6.41 -5.79
C GLY A 58 -3.06 4.90 -6.05
N GLU A 59 -3.79 4.11 -5.27
CA GLU A 59 -3.82 2.66 -5.37
C GLU A 59 -4.96 2.13 -6.25
N TRP A 60 -4.64 1.44 -7.34
CA TRP A 60 -5.63 0.79 -8.20
C TRP A 60 -5.10 -0.52 -8.75
N HIS A 61 -6.02 -1.40 -9.12
CA HIS A 61 -5.70 -2.66 -9.78
C HIS A 61 -6.23 -2.66 -11.20
N LYS A 62 -5.32 -2.84 -12.16
CA LYS A 62 -5.64 -2.93 -13.59
C LYS A 62 -6.58 -4.08 -13.91
N LYS A 63 -6.31 -5.24 -13.32
CA LYS A 63 -7.19 -6.41 -13.34
C LYS A 63 -7.48 -6.78 -11.91
N SER A 64 -8.76 -6.74 -11.54
CA SER A 64 -9.21 -7.10 -10.21
C SER A 64 -10.12 -8.33 -10.30
N PRO A 65 -9.95 -9.34 -9.44
CA PRO A 65 -10.81 -10.53 -9.47
C PRO A 65 -12.29 -10.20 -9.16
N ILE A 66 -12.55 -9.05 -8.55
CA ILE A 66 -13.90 -8.56 -8.25
C ILE A 66 -14.50 -7.69 -9.36
N CYS A 67 -13.70 -7.20 -10.31
CA CYS A 67 -14.15 -6.37 -11.44
C CYS A 67 -13.94 -7.13 -12.75
N ILE A 68 -14.92 -7.97 -13.11
CA ILE A 68 -14.83 -8.97 -14.20
C ILE A 68 -14.37 -8.38 -15.54
N ASN A 69 -14.75 -7.14 -15.86
CA ASN A 69 -14.43 -6.47 -17.13
C ASN A 69 -13.81 -5.07 -16.93
N GLY A 70 -13.16 -4.83 -15.79
CA GLY A 70 -12.75 -3.48 -15.42
C GLY A 70 -11.57 -3.43 -14.47
N SER A 71 -11.21 -2.20 -14.12
CA SER A 71 -10.20 -1.93 -13.11
C SER A 71 -10.86 -1.62 -11.77
N ALA A 72 -10.12 -1.81 -10.69
CA ALA A 72 -10.56 -1.51 -9.34
C ALA A 72 -9.80 -0.28 -8.83
N CYS A 73 -10.53 0.78 -8.45
CA CYS A 73 -9.99 1.90 -7.70
C CYS A 73 -10.12 1.59 -6.20
N VAL A 74 -9.04 1.79 -5.44
CA VAL A 74 -9.03 1.65 -3.98
C VAL A 74 -9.24 3.03 -3.37
N CYS A 75 -10.38 3.20 -2.69
CA CYS A 75 -10.73 4.44 -2.00
C CYS A 75 -10.54 4.24 -0.50
N GLU A 76 -9.71 5.05 0.13
CA GLU A 76 -9.43 4.89 1.56
C GLU A 76 -10.27 5.87 2.38
N LYS A 77 -10.71 5.40 3.56
CA LYS A 77 -11.49 6.24 4.46
C LYS A 77 -10.62 7.37 5.03
N THR A 78 -11.03 8.62 4.83
CA THR A 78 -10.44 9.80 5.48
C THR A 78 -11.12 10.04 6.83
N ASN A 79 -10.35 10.06 7.93
CA ASN A 79 -10.82 10.33 9.28
C ASN A 79 -10.97 11.84 9.54
#